data_AF-A0A0W1QL99-F1
#
_entry.id   AF-A0A0W1QL99-F1
#
_cell.length_a   1.000
_cell.length_b   1.000
_cell.length_c   1.000
_cell.angle_alpha   90.00
_cell.angle_beta   90.00
_cell.angle_gamma   90.00
#
_symmetry.space_group_name_H-M   'P 1'
#
loop_
_entity.id
_entity.type
_entity.pdbx_description
1 polymer ?
#
loop_
_entity_poly.entity_id
_entity_poly.type
_entity_poly.pdbx_seq_one_letter_code
_entity_poly.pdbx_strand_id
1 'polypeptide(L)'
;MESMHELDMTLLQAIGAIENLLALPCVDVAALSRARYQTARAVAARRRAIDLLVNAAMSEGGAKAEAARAVRGSNMDMRMFYTDHVSAWPTPRAIEQWPAYVAASRRLAEFIRNQVQRERDLLYPDVPPVLA
;
A
#
# COMPACT_ATOMS: atom_id res chain seq x y z
N MET A 1 -11.56 10.73 -13.45
CA MET A 1 -11.49 10.21 -12.07
C MET A 1 -10.79 8.87 -12.22
N GLU A 2 -9.59 8.70 -11.67
CA GLU A 2 -8.88 7.41 -11.78
C GLU A 2 -9.75 6.31 -11.17
N SER A 3 -9.84 5.18 -11.87
CA SER A 3 -10.56 4.03 -11.35
C SER A 3 -9.80 3.42 -10.17
N MET A 4 -10.51 2.74 -9.26
CA MET A 4 -9.87 2.05 -8.13
C MET A 4 -8.81 1.04 -8.62
N HIS A 5 -9.05 0.41 -9.77
CA HIS A 5 -8.10 -0.47 -10.44
C HIS A 5 -6.80 0.24 -10.82
N GLU A 6 -6.87 1.44 -11.40
CA GLU A 6 -5.67 2.22 -11.78
C GLU A 6 -4.86 2.65 -10.54
N LEU A 7 -5.55 2.99 -9.44
CA LEU A 7 -4.91 3.33 -8.17
C LEU A 7 -4.21 2.11 -7.54
N ASP A 8 -4.85 0.94 -7.57
CA ASP A 8 -4.22 -0.32 -7.15
C ASP A 8 -2.99 -0.63 -7.99
N MET A 9 -3.09 -0.56 -9.32
CA MET A 9 -1.98 -0.79 -10.25
C MET A 9 -0.81 0.17 -9.95
N THR A 10 -1.10 1.45 -9.76
CA THR A 10 -0.08 2.47 -9.47
C THR A 10 0.64 2.16 -8.15
N LEU A 11 -0.09 1.77 -7.11
CA LEU A 11 0.51 1.38 -5.84
C LEU A 11 1.36 0.12 -5.99
N LEU A 12 0.85 -0.91 -6.65
CA LEU A 12 1.56 -2.18 -6.83
C LEU A 12 2.81 -2.03 -7.70
N GLN A 13 2.77 -1.17 -8.72
CA GLN A 13 3.96 -0.80 -9.49
C GLN A 13 5.00 -0.08 -8.62
N ALA A 14 4.58 0.86 -7.76
CA ALA A 14 5.48 1.56 -6.85
C ALA A 14 6.11 0.60 -5.82
N ILE A 15 5.33 -0.36 -5.31
CA ILE A 15 5.82 -1.43 -4.44
C ILE A 15 6.82 -2.34 -5.17
N GLY A 16 6.50 -2.77 -6.40
CA GLY A 16 7.42 -3.55 -7.22
C GLY A 16 8.75 -2.82 -7.49
N ALA A 17 8.71 -1.51 -7.70
CA ALA A 17 9.92 -0.69 -7.84
C ALA A 17 10.77 -0.66 -6.55
N ILE A 18 10.14 -0.60 -5.37
CA ILE A 18 10.84 -0.76 -4.09
C ILE A 18 11.43 -2.17 -4.00
N GLU A 19 10.66 -3.22 -4.24
CA GLU A 19 11.11 -4.62 -4.13
C GLU A 19 12.33 -4.90 -5.02
N ASN A 20 12.35 -4.38 -6.25
CA ASN A 20 13.49 -4.47 -7.16
C ASN A 20 14.74 -3.78 -6.60
N LEU A 21 14.58 -2.62 -5.97
CA LEU A 21 15.68 -1.93 -5.29
C LEU A 21 16.20 -2.72 -4.08
N LEU A 22 15.30 -3.33 -3.30
CA LEU A 22 15.66 -4.14 -2.14
C LEU A 22 16.36 -5.47 -2.50
N ALA A 23 16.36 -5.85 -3.78
CA ALA A 23 17.11 -7.00 -4.27
C ALA A 23 18.57 -6.67 -4.59
N LEU A 24 18.95 -5.38 -4.64
CA LEU A 24 20.31 -4.96 -4.92
C LEU A 24 21.24 -5.20 -3.72
N PRO A 25 22.52 -5.54 -3.96
CA PRO A 25 23.49 -5.80 -2.89
C PRO A 25 23.86 -4.56 -2.09
N CYS A 26 23.68 -3.36 -2.66
CA CYS A 26 23.92 -2.08 -2.02
C CYS A 26 22.79 -1.09 -2.35
N VAL A 27 22.66 -0.07 -1.50
CA VAL A 27 21.64 0.96 -1.65
C VAL A 27 22.03 1.97 -2.74
N ASP A 28 21.14 2.18 -3.72
CA ASP A 28 21.11 3.40 -4.52
C ASP A 28 20.21 4.42 -3.81
N VAL A 29 20.82 5.45 -3.23
CA VAL A 29 20.14 6.48 -2.43
C VAL A 29 19.13 7.28 -3.27
N ALA A 30 19.46 7.56 -4.53
CA ALA A 30 18.60 8.33 -5.41
C ALA A 30 17.39 7.49 -5.84
N ALA A 31 17.61 6.21 -6.18
CA ALA A 31 16.52 5.28 -6.45
C ALA A 31 15.64 5.05 -5.22
N LEU A 32 16.23 4.92 -4.02
CA LEU A 32 15.49 4.76 -2.76
C LEU A 32 14.57 5.94 -2.50
N SER A 33 15.10 7.16 -2.61
CA SER A 33 14.33 8.38 -2.38
C SER A 33 13.16 8.49 -3.37
N ARG A 34 13.39 8.19 -4.65
CA ARG A 34 12.33 8.19 -5.68
C ARG A 34 11.27 7.13 -5.39
N ALA A 35 11.66 5.90 -5.09
CA ALA A 35 10.74 4.79 -4.86
C ALA A 35 9.86 5.02 -3.62
N ARG A 36 10.45 5.54 -2.54
CA ARG A 36 9.70 5.94 -1.33
C ARG A 36 8.70 7.06 -1.61
N TYR A 37 9.11 8.07 -2.39
CA TYR A 37 8.22 9.17 -2.77
C TYR A 37 7.03 8.68 -3.61
N GLN A 38 7.28 7.86 -4.65
CA GLN A 38 6.20 7.31 -5.49
C GLN A 38 5.23 6.45 -4.68
N THR A 39 5.77 5.62 -3.77
CA THR A 39 4.94 4.80 -2.88
C THR A 39 4.07 5.66 -1.96
N ALA A 40 4.65 6.68 -1.32
CA ALA A 40 3.89 7.59 -0.47
C ALA A 40 2.77 8.31 -1.23
N ARG A 41 3.06 8.76 -2.47
CA ARG A 41 2.07 9.40 -3.33
C ARG A 41 0.95 8.43 -3.72
N ALA A 42 1.28 7.20 -4.10
CA ALA A 42 0.30 6.17 -4.47
C ALA A 42 -0.60 5.79 -3.28
N VAL A 43 -0.01 5.56 -2.10
CA VAL A 43 -0.75 5.31 -0.84
C VAL A 43 -1.72 6.46 -0.53
N ALA A 44 -1.27 7.71 -0.65
CA ALA A 44 -2.09 8.88 -0.35
C ALA A 44 -3.26 9.05 -1.35
N ALA A 45 -3.02 8.83 -2.64
CA ALA A 45 -4.07 8.88 -3.67
C ALA A 45 -5.13 7.79 -3.44
N ARG A 46 -4.67 6.55 -3.24
CA ARG A 46 -5.51 5.38 -3.01
C ARG A 46 -6.38 5.50 -1.77
N ARG A 47 -5.80 6.03 -0.67
CA ARG A 47 -6.52 6.22 0.60
C ARG A 47 -7.82 7.00 0.43
N ARG A 48 -7.79 8.11 -0.32
CA ARG A 48 -8.98 8.94 -0.52
C ARG A 48 -10.08 8.19 -1.27
N ALA A 49 -9.71 7.42 -2.30
CA ALA A 49 -10.66 6.65 -3.09
C ALA A 49 -11.30 5.53 -2.25
N ILE A 50 -10.51 4.82 -1.45
CA ILE A 50 -11.02 3.76 -0.58
C ILE A 50 -11.93 4.31 0.52
N ASP A 51 -11.58 5.44 1.14
CA ASP A 51 -12.44 6.07 2.15
C ASP A 51 -13.83 6.42 1.55
N LEU A 52 -13.87 6.89 0.29
CA LEU A 52 -15.12 7.14 -0.43
C LEU A 52 -15.91 5.85 -0.70
N LEU A 53 -15.25 4.79 -1.17
CA LEU A 53 -15.89 3.49 -1.42
C LEU A 53 -16.46 2.87 -0.16
N VAL A 54 -15.70 2.90 0.95
CA VAL A 54 -16.16 2.43 2.25
C VAL A 54 -17.37 3.24 2.71
N ASN A 55 -17.36 4.57 2.57
CA ASN A 55 -18.49 5.39 2.97
C ASN A 55 -19.74 5.12 2.12
N ALA A 56 -19.58 4.96 0.80
CA ALA A 56 -20.69 4.59 -0.10
C ALA A 56 -21.29 3.23 0.27
N ALA A 57 -20.46 2.21 0.45
CA ALA A 57 -20.90 0.86 0.84
C ALA A 57 -21.58 0.85 2.23
N MET A 58 -21.11 1.67 3.17
CA MET A 58 -21.75 1.85 4.48
C MET A 58 -23.14 2.49 4.35
N SER A 59 -23.32 3.45 3.43
CA SER A 59 -24.60 4.10 3.17
C SER A 59 -25.59 3.18 2.44
N GLU A 60 -25.11 2.31 1.55
CA GLU A 60 -25.95 1.30 0.86
C GLU A 60 -26.53 0.24 1.80
N GLY A 61 -25.82 -0.08 2.90
CA GLY A 61 -26.28 -1.04 3.90
C GLY A 61 -26.07 -2.51 3.50
N GLY A 62 -26.72 -3.41 4.25
CA GLY A 62 -26.68 -4.85 3.99
C GLY A 62 -25.28 -5.48 4.06
N ALA A 63 -25.04 -6.50 3.23
CA ALA A 63 -23.78 -7.23 3.20
C ALA A 63 -22.57 -6.35 2.82
N LYS A 64 -22.78 -5.33 1.98
CA LYS A 64 -21.73 -4.37 1.60
C LYS A 64 -21.28 -3.51 2.78
N ALA A 65 -22.19 -3.12 3.67
CA ALA A 65 -21.82 -2.37 4.87
C ALA A 65 -20.97 -3.21 5.83
N GLU A 66 -21.26 -4.51 6.01
CA GLU A 66 -20.41 -5.39 6.83
C GLU A 66 -19.00 -5.53 6.25
N ALA A 67 -18.90 -5.75 4.93
CA ALA A 67 -17.62 -5.79 4.22
C ALA A 67 -16.84 -4.47 4.38
N ALA A 68 -17.53 -3.32 4.28
CA ALA A 68 -16.94 -2.00 4.47
C ALA A 68 -16.45 -1.73 5.90
N ARG A 69 -17.14 -2.24 6.94
CA ARG A 69 -16.65 -2.17 8.33
C ARG A 69 -15.37 -2.96 8.51
N ALA A 70 -15.30 -4.18 7.96
CA ALA A 70 -14.11 -5.02 8.03
C ALA A 70 -12.92 -4.34 7.32
N VAL A 71 -13.15 -3.75 6.15
CA VAL A 71 -12.12 -3.00 5.42
C VAL A 71 -11.66 -1.76 6.18
N ARG A 72 -12.59 -0.97 6.74
CA ARG A 72 -12.25 0.23 7.51
C ARG A 72 -11.29 -0.07 8.67
N GLY A 73 -11.49 -1.17 9.38
CA GLY A 73 -10.56 -1.62 10.43
C GLY A 73 -9.17 -1.89 9.87
N SER A 74 -9.07 -2.74 8.84
CA SER A 74 -7.79 -3.08 8.22
C SER A 74 -7.06 -1.89 7.58
N ASN A 75 -7.78 -0.89 7.08
CA ASN A 75 -7.18 0.34 6.54
C ASN A 75 -6.50 1.19 7.63
N MET A 76 -7.06 1.19 8.84
CA MET A 76 -6.43 1.87 9.98
C MET A 76 -5.14 1.17 10.36
N ASP A 77 -5.13 -0.16 10.40
CA ASP A 77 -3.93 -0.96 10.67
C ASP A 77 -2.85 -0.71 9.60
N MET A 78 -3.24 -0.68 8.32
CA MET A 78 -2.33 -0.35 7.21
C MET A 78 -1.70 1.03 7.36
N ARG A 79 -2.52 2.02 7.73
CA ARG A 79 -2.05 3.39 7.94
C ARG A 79 -1.06 3.48 9.10
N MET A 80 -1.35 2.81 10.22
CA MET A 80 -0.44 2.75 11.37
C MET A 80 0.86 2.07 10.97
N PHE A 81 0.78 0.87 10.39
CA PHE A 81 1.97 0.11 9.99
C PHE A 81 2.85 0.87 8.99
N TYR A 82 2.27 1.54 8.00
CA TYR A 82 3.01 2.38 7.06
C TYR A 82 3.66 3.59 7.75
N THR A 83 2.94 4.25 8.65
CA THR A 83 3.42 5.43 9.39
C THR A 83 4.59 5.05 10.31
N ASP A 84 4.47 3.93 11.03
CA ASP A 84 5.52 3.37 11.88
C ASP A 84 6.74 3.00 11.04
N HIS A 85 6.56 2.38 9.87
CA HIS A 85 7.66 2.06 8.98
C HIS A 85 8.41 3.32 8.51
N VAL A 86 7.69 4.34 8.03
CA VAL A 86 8.31 5.59 7.56
C VAL A 86 9.05 6.30 8.70
N SER A 87 8.48 6.31 9.90
CA SER A 87 9.07 6.95 11.08
C SER A 87 10.28 6.20 11.62
N ALA A 88 10.23 4.86 11.61
CA ALA A 88 11.32 4.01 12.08
C ALA A 88 12.54 4.05 11.15
N TRP A 89 12.32 4.31 9.85
CA TRP A 89 13.34 4.23 8.81
C TRP A 89 13.54 5.56 8.07
N PRO A 90 14.04 6.62 8.72
CA PRO A 90 14.50 7.80 7.99
C PRO A 90 15.66 7.43 7.05
N THR A 91 15.85 8.17 5.95
CA THR A 91 16.82 7.84 4.90
C THR A 91 18.24 7.56 5.44
N PRO A 92 18.83 8.37 6.35
CA PRO A 92 20.16 8.09 6.89
C PRO A 92 20.26 6.71 7.56
N ARG A 93 19.26 6.35 8.38
CA ARG A 93 19.23 5.04 9.06
C ARG A 93 19.01 3.89 8.09
N ALA A 94 18.15 4.09 7.08
CA ALA A 94 17.91 3.07 6.06
C ALA A 94 19.20 2.72 5.29
N ILE A 95 20.05 3.72 5.01
CA ILE A 95 21.35 3.52 4.36
C ILE A 95 22.32 2.81 5.30
N GLU A 96 22.47 3.28 6.53
CA GLU A 96 23.37 2.72 7.52
C GLU A 96 23.04 1.26 7.86
N GLN A 97 21.75 0.94 7.96
CA GLN A 97 21.23 -0.37 8.38
C GLN A 97 20.50 -1.08 7.24
N TRP A 98 21.08 -1.04 6.03
CA TRP A 98 20.45 -1.53 4.80
C TRP A 98 19.85 -2.94 4.90
N PRO A 99 20.53 -3.97 5.45
CA PRO A 99 19.93 -5.31 5.55
C PRO A 99 18.67 -5.35 6.43
N ALA A 100 18.65 -4.59 7.53
CA ALA A 100 17.50 -4.52 8.42
C ALA A 100 16.35 -3.71 7.78
N TYR A 101 16.69 -2.64 7.05
CA TYR A 101 15.72 -1.90 6.25
C TYR A 101 15.09 -2.79 5.17
N VAL A 102 15.88 -3.56 4.43
CA VAL A 102 15.40 -4.53 3.43
C VAL A 102 14.40 -5.51 4.03
N ALA A 103 14.72 -6.11 5.19
CA ALA A 103 13.81 -7.02 5.86
C ALA A 103 12.50 -6.33 6.28
N ALA A 104 12.58 -5.12 6.83
CA ALA A 104 11.39 -4.36 7.23
C ALA A 104 10.53 -3.93 6.03
N SER A 105 11.15 -3.48 4.93
CA SER A 105 10.43 -3.02 3.75
C SER A 105 9.80 -4.17 2.95
N ARG A 106 10.39 -5.37 2.94
CA ARG A 106 9.74 -6.57 2.38
C ARG A 106 8.46 -6.92 3.12
N ARG A 107 8.46 -6.86 4.45
CA ARG A 107 7.24 -7.05 5.26
C ARG A 107 6.17 -6.00 4.96
N LEU A 108 6.58 -4.75 4.77
CA LEU A 108 5.65 -3.69 4.35
C LEU A 108 5.07 -3.96 2.96
N ALA A 109 5.89 -4.34 1.99
CA ALA A 109 5.43 -4.66 0.65
C ALA A 109 4.40 -5.80 0.64
N GLU A 110 4.69 -6.89 1.36
CA GLU A 110 3.77 -8.02 1.55
C GLU A 110 2.46 -7.59 2.21
N PHE A 111 2.55 -6.81 3.30
CA PHE A 111 1.38 -6.29 3.99
C PHE A 111 0.49 -5.43 3.06
N ILE A 112 1.09 -4.54 2.27
CA ILE A 112 0.35 -3.70 1.32
C ILE A 112 -0.31 -4.54 0.23
N ARG A 113 0.41 -5.53 -0.35
CA ARG A 113 -0.16 -6.43 -1.37
C ARG A 113 -1.38 -7.19 -0.83
N ASN A 114 -1.26 -7.76 0.37
CA ASN A 114 -2.36 -8.49 1.02
C ASN A 114 -3.54 -7.58 1.31
N GLN A 115 -3.28 -6.34 1.76
CA GLN A 115 -4.32 -5.36 2.02
C GLN A 115 -5.08 -4.97 0.73
N VAL A 116 -4.35 -4.69 -0.36
CA VAL A 116 -4.97 -4.40 -1.66
C VAL A 116 -5.85 -5.57 -2.11
N GLN A 117 -5.35 -6.81 -2.03
CA GLN A 117 -6.14 -7.98 -2.41
C GLN A 117 -7.42 -8.11 -1.58
N ARG A 118 -7.32 -7.99 -0.25
CA ARG A 118 -8.46 -8.06 0.65
C ARG A 118 -9.52 -7.01 0.36
N GLU A 119 -9.11 -5.78 0.08
CA GLU A 119 -10.03 -4.70 -0.25
C GLU A 119 -10.76 -4.96 -1.57
N ARG A 120 -10.08 -5.49 -2.57
CA ARG A 120 -10.68 -5.87 -3.86
C ARG A 120 -11.75 -6.93 -3.66
N ASP A 121 -11.42 -8.01 -2.96
CA ASP A 121 -12.31 -9.13 -2.72
C ASP A 121 -13.58 -8.71 -1.96
N LEU A 122 -13.47 -7.73 -1.07
CA LEU A 122 -14.56 -7.28 -0.21
C LEU A 122 -15.40 -6.14 -0.79
N LEU A 123 -14.79 -5.18 -1.50
CA LEU A 123 -15.48 -3.94 -1.91
C LEU A 123 -15.80 -3.88 -3.40
N TYR A 124 -15.00 -4.53 -4.25
CA TYR A 124 -15.16 -4.44 -5.71
C TYR A 124 -14.66 -5.72 -6.41
N PRO A 125 -15.27 -6.89 -6.11
CA PRO A 125 -14.81 -8.19 -6.61
C PRO A 125 -14.97 -8.36 -8.13
N ASP A 126 -15.86 -7.58 -8.75
CA ASP A 126 -16.11 -7.63 -10.20
C ASP A 126 -15.02 -6.92 -11.03
N VAL A 127 -14.06 -6.25 -10.38
CA VAL A 127 -12.94 -5.58 -11.04
C VAL A 127 -11.84 -6.60 -11.36
N PRO A 128 -11.34 -6.67 -12.61
CA PRO A 128 -10.32 -7.65 -13.00
C PRO A 128 -9.09 -7.61 -12.10
N PRO A 129 -8.52 -8.78 -11.71
CA PRO A 129 -7.37 -8.89 -10.82
C PRO A 129 -6.18 -8.05 -11.32
N VAL A 130 -5.40 -7.49 -10.40
CA VAL A 130 -4.08 -6.96 -10.76
C VAL A 130 -3.17 -8.17 -10.96
N LEU A 131 -2.75 -8.41 -12.20
CA LEU A 131 -1.72 -9.40 -12.49
C LEU A 131 -0.38 -8.88 -11.94
N ALA A 132 0.27 -9.72 -11.13
CA ALA A 132 1.59 -9.45 -10.56
C ALA A 132 2.69 -9.57 -11.61
#